data_AF-A0A9P9C6V8-F1
#
_entry.id   AF-A0A9P9C6V8-F1
#
_cell.length_a   1.000
_cell.length_b   1.000
_cell.length_c   1.000
_cell.angle_alpha   90.00
_cell.angle_beta   90.00
_cell.angle_gamma   90.00
#
_symmetry.space_group_name_H-M   'P 1'
#
loop_
_entity.id
_entity.type
_entity.pdbx_description
1 polymer ?
#
loop_
_entity_poly.entity_id
_entity_poly.type
_entity_poly.pdbx_seq_one_letter_code
_entity_poly.pdbx_strand_id
1 'polypeptide(L)'
;MTLVGSYRRSKRPTWQRIYDFDFAANLTAEESKLVLGVTAPLWGEQVDDSVISGKLWPRAASVGELTWSGNRDANGAKRTTAFTQRIANFREYLLANGIGAAPIWPKYCLQHPHACDLYYNQTAIA
;
A
#
# COMPACT_ATOMS: atom_id res chain seq x y z
N MET A 1 10.92 14.25 5.37
CA MET A 1 11.68 13.34 4.46
C MET A 1 10.82 13.03 3.25
N THR A 2 10.90 13.86 2.21
CA THR A 2 10.15 13.66 0.97
C THR A 2 10.82 12.54 0.18
N LEU A 3 10.12 11.45 -0.08
CA LEU A 3 10.55 10.47 -1.07
C LEU A 3 10.48 11.14 -2.45
N VAL A 4 11.57 11.80 -2.86
CA VAL A 4 11.72 12.32 -4.22
C VAL A 4 11.71 11.11 -5.15
N GLY A 5 10.61 10.96 -5.89
CA GLY A 5 10.46 10.00 -6.97
C GLY A 5 11.21 10.49 -8.20
N SER A 6 12.53 10.69 -8.09
CA SER A 6 13.36 10.89 -9.28
C SER A 6 13.40 9.58 -10.07
N TYR A 7 13.38 9.70 -11.39
CA TYR A 7 13.55 8.65 -12.42
C TYR A 7 14.77 7.71 -12.21
N ARG A 8 15.59 7.95 -11.18
CA ARG A 8 16.73 7.15 -10.72
C ARG A 8 16.37 5.91 -9.90
N ARG A 9 15.12 5.74 -9.44
CA ARG A 9 14.68 4.52 -8.73
C ARG A 9 13.97 3.56 -9.69
N SER A 10 14.66 2.52 -10.14
CA SER A 10 14.23 1.61 -11.21
C SER A 10 12.98 0.76 -10.90
N LYS A 11 12.57 0.63 -9.63
CA LYS A 11 11.46 -0.26 -9.22
C LYS A 11 10.25 0.52 -8.74
N ARG A 12 9.11 0.30 -9.42
CA ARG A 12 7.79 0.78 -8.97
C ARG A 12 7.47 0.19 -7.59
N PRO A 13 7.09 1.00 -6.58
CA PRO A 13 6.71 0.46 -5.27
C PRO A 13 5.38 -0.28 -5.38
N THR A 14 5.36 -1.51 -4.84
CA THR A 14 4.15 -2.31 -4.66
C THR A 14 3.33 -1.79 -3.49
N TRP A 15 2.06 -2.20 -3.40
CA TRP A 15 1.20 -1.89 -2.27
C TRP A 15 1.79 -2.41 -0.94
N GLN A 16 2.43 -3.59 -0.95
CA GLN A 16 3.12 -4.16 0.23
C GLN A 16 4.22 -3.22 0.71
N ARG A 17 5.10 -2.78 -0.21
CA ARG A 17 6.20 -1.88 0.15
C ARG A 17 5.72 -0.57 0.75
N ILE A 18 4.56 -0.07 0.29
CA ILE A 18 3.93 1.13 0.83
C ILE A 18 3.34 0.85 2.21
N TYR A 19 2.58 -0.23 2.36
CA TYR A 19 1.92 -0.59 3.63
C TYR A 19 2.93 -0.96 4.73
N ASP A 20 4.05 -1.58 4.38
CA ASP A 20 5.11 -1.99 5.30
C ASP A 20 5.99 -0.83 5.80
N PHE A 21 5.77 0.38 5.29
CA PHE A 21 6.60 1.53 5.61
C PHE A 21 6.31 2.02 7.05
N ASP A 22 7.24 1.77 7.95
CA ASP A 22 7.24 2.32 9.30
C ASP A 22 7.91 3.70 9.27
N PHE A 23 7.09 4.75 9.12
CA PHE A 23 7.55 6.13 8.96
C PHE A 23 8.04 6.77 10.27
N ALA A 24 7.78 6.14 11.41
CA ALA A 24 8.28 6.57 12.72
C ALA A 24 9.42 5.68 13.24
N ALA A 25 9.89 4.72 12.44
CA ALA A 25 10.99 3.85 12.83
C ALA A 25 12.26 4.66 13.16
N ASN A 26 12.87 4.33 14.29
CA ASN A 26 14.07 4.97 14.84
C ASN A 26 13.94 6.46 15.20
N LEU A 27 12.70 6.98 15.29
CA LEU A 27 12.45 8.30 15.85
C LEU A 27 12.29 8.20 17.38
N THR A 28 12.66 9.25 18.10
CA THR A 28 12.29 9.39 19.51
C THR A 28 10.78 9.60 19.66
N ALA A 29 10.27 9.49 20.89
CA ALA A 29 8.86 9.77 21.16
C ALA A 29 8.51 11.24 20.88
N GLU A 30 9.46 12.15 21.08
CA GLU A 30 9.33 13.58 20.81
C GLU A 30 9.32 13.85 19.29
N GLU A 31 10.23 13.21 18.55
CA GLU A 31 10.31 13.33 17.09
C GLU A 31 9.07 12.73 16.40
N SER A 32 8.57 11.59 16.90
CA SER A 32 7.38 10.93 16.35
C SER A 32 6.14 11.82 16.41
N LYS A 33 6.02 12.67 17.45
CA LYS A 33 4.91 13.64 17.57
C LYS A 33 4.96 14.74 16.51
N LEU A 34 6.12 14.97 15.88
CA LEU A 34 6.27 15.95 14.79
C LEU A 34 5.80 15.39 13.43
N VAL A 35 5.54 14.08 13.33
CA VAL A 35 5.04 13.47 12.11
C VAL A 35 3.53 13.71 12.00
N LEU A 36 3.15 14.61 11.08
CA LEU A 36 1.73 14.95 10.84
C LEU A 36 1.01 13.92 9.97
N GLY A 37 1.74 13.14 9.17
CA GLY A 37 1.17 12.16 8.26
C GLY A 37 2.10 11.83 7.11
N VAL A 38 1.52 11.16 6.10
CA VAL A 38 2.25 10.69 4.91
C VAL A 38 1.53 11.16 3.66
N THR A 39 2.30 11.48 2.61
CA THR A 39 1.78 11.79 1.28
C THR A 39 2.43 10.86 0.26
N ALA A 40 1.62 10.30 -0.65
CA ALA A 40 2.11 9.56 -1.81
C ALA A 40 2.03 10.43 -3.06
N PRO A 41 3.10 11.13 -3.45
CA PRO A 41 3.11 11.94 -4.66
C PRO A 41 3.10 11.06 -5.91
N LEU A 42 2.32 11.47 -6.90
CA LEU A 42 2.37 10.97 -8.26
C LEU A 42 2.92 12.08 -9.16
N TRP A 43 4.21 12.00 -9.48
CA TRP A 43 4.87 12.98 -10.34
C TRP A 43 4.39 12.85 -11.79
N GLY A 44 4.19 14.00 -12.45
CA GLY A 44 3.44 14.14 -13.70
C GLY A 44 4.23 13.88 -14.99
N GLU A 45 5.55 13.65 -14.94
CA GLU A 45 6.40 13.60 -16.13
C GLU A 45 6.01 12.48 -17.11
N GLN A 46 5.38 11.41 -16.61
CA GLN A 46 4.85 10.30 -17.40
C GLN A 46 3.45 9.90 -16.93
N VAL A 47 2.63 10.90 -16.59
CA VAL A 47 1.26 10.71 -16.10
C VAL A 47 0.35 11.72 -16.77
N ASP A 48 -0.61 11.19 -17.51
CA ASP A 48 -1.76 11.92 -18.07
C ASP A 48 -3.06 11.23 -17.65
N ASP A 49 -4.18 11.71 -18.20
CA ASP A 49 -5.52 11.19 -17.92
C ASP A 49 -5.69 9.70 -18.22
N SER A 50 -4.92 9.16 -19.18
CA SER A 50 -5.03 7.76 -19.58
C SER A 50 -4.48 6.78 -18.53
N VAL A 51 -3.55 7.25 -17.68
CA VAL A 51 -2.82 6.40 -16.73
C VAL A 51 -2.92 6.83 -15.27
N ILE A 52 -3.44 8.02 -14.98
CA ILE A 52 -3.47 8.58 -13.62
C ILE A 52 -4.15 7.64 -12.62
N SER A 53 -5.34 7.14 -12.94
CA SER A 53 -6.12 6.26 -12.06
C SER A 53 -5.42 4.94 -11.78
N GLY A 54 -4.88 4.28 -12.81
CA GLY A 54 -4.19 3.00 -12.66
C GLY A 54 -2.83 3.14 -11.97
N LYS A 55 -2.17 4.29 -12.10
CA LYS A 55 -0.94 4.57 -11.34
C LYS A 55 -1.27 4.87 -9.87
N LEU A 56 -2.35 5.59 -9.57
CA LEU A 56 -2.68 5.95 -8.20
C LEU A 56 -3.28 4.77 -7.42
N TRP A 57 -4.29 4.12 -8.00
CA TRP A 57 -5.10 3.09 -7.34
C TRP A 57 -4.72 1.68 -7.75
N PRO A 58 -4.73 0.70 -6.82
CA PRO A 58 -5.17 0.79 -5.42
C PRO A 58 -4.05 1.13 -4.43
N ARG A 59 -2.84 1.46 -4.91
CA ARG A 59 -1.66 1.72 -4.04
C ARG A 59 -1.87 2.86 -3.05
N ALA A 60 -2.59 3.91 -3.44
CA ALA A 60 -2.96 5.00 -2.55
C ALA A 60 -3.84 4.53 -1.38
N ALA A 61 -4.65 3.48 -1.55
CA ALA A 61 -5.44 2.90 -0.46
C ALA A 61 -4.57 2.31 0.65
N SER A 62 -3.37 1.80 0.31
CA SER A 62 -2.40 1.32 1.30
C SER A 62 -1.88 2.45 2.19
N VAL A 63 -1.65 3.64 1.62
CA VAL A 63 -1.32 4.83 2.43
C VAL A 63 -2.50 5.21 3.31
N GLY A 64 -3.71 5.19 2.75
CA GLY A 64 -4.94 5.49 3.49
C GLY A 64 -5.08 4.65 4.76
N GLU A 65 -4.98 3.32 4.67
CA GLU A 65 -5.09 2.46 5.86
C GLU A 65 -3.90 2.65 6.81
N LEU A 66 -2.67 2.78 6.27
CA LEU A 66 -1.45 2.99 7.04
C LEU A 66 -1.51 4.26 7.90
N THR A 67 -1.99 5.38 7.35
CA THR A 67 -2.09 6.64 8.10
C THR A 67 -3.36 6.76 8.94
N TRP A 68 -4.41 5.98 8.63
CA TRP A 68 -5.67 6.01 9.37
C TRP A 68 -5.66 5.11 10.61
N SER A 69 -5.21 3.87 10.47
CA SER A 69 -5.26 2.85 11.53
C SER A 69 -3.97 2.09 11.73
N GLY A 70 -2.91 2.44 11.00
CA GLY A 70 -1.62 1.76 11.07
C GLY A 70 -1.59 0.41 10.35
N ASN A 71 -0.40 -0.17 10.29
CA ASN A 71 -0.11 -1.47 9.69
C ASN A 71 0.15 -2.58 10.72
N ARG A 72 -0.21 -2.35 11.98
CA ARG A 72 -0.04 -3.28 13.10
C ARG A 72 -1.38 -3.81 13.61
N ASP A 73 -1.39 -5.04 14.10
CA ASP A 73 -2.53 -5.63 14.79
C ASP A 73 -2.59 -5.23 16.28
N ALA A 74 -3.55 -5.78 17.03
CA ALA A 74 -3.73 -5.51 18.45
C ALA A 74 -2.52 -5.92 19.32
N ASN A 75 -1.67 -6.83 18.82
CA ASN A 75 -0.46 -7.30 19.49
C ASN A 75 0.78 -6.52 19.05
N GLY A 76 0.63 -5.54 18.15
CA GLY A 76 1.72 -4.75 17.60
C GLY A 76 2.49 -5.43 16.45
N ALA A 77 2.07 -6.61 15.99
CA ALA A 77 2.70 -7.32 14.87
C ALA A 77 2.24 -6.74 13.52
N LYS A 78 3.09 -6.77 12.49
CA LYS A 78 2.69 -6.30 11.16
C LYS A 78 1.60 -7.19 10.58
N ARG A 79 0.52 -6.56 10.08
CA ARG A 79 -0.67 -7.24 9.55
C ARG A 79 -0.80 -7.18 8.03
N THR A 80 0.32 -7.14 7.32
CA THR A 80 0.37 -7.02 5.85
C THR A 80 -0.33 -8.19 5.16
N THR A 81 -0.18 -9.42 5.68
CA THR A 81 -0.89 -10.59 5.12
C THR A 81 -2.41 -10.45 5.24
N ALA A 82 -2.90 -9.92 6.36
CA ALA A 82 -4.34 -9.71 6.56
C ALA A 82 -4.87 -8.58 5.66
N PHE A 83 -4.03 -7.61 5.30
CA PHE A 83 -4.39 -6.52 4.39
C PHE A 83 -4.57 -7.00 2.94
N THR A 84 -3.96 -8.12 2.55
CA THR A 84 -4.06 -8.75 1.21
C THR A 84 -5.50 -8.84 0.71
N GLN A 85 -6.40 -9.46 1.48
CA GLN A 85 -7.80 -9.62 1.04
C GLN A 85 -8.58 -8.30 1.10
N ARG A 86 -8.28 -7.42 2.07
CA ARG A 86 -8.94 -6.10 2.16
C ARG A 86 -8.65 -5.22 0.96
N ILE A 87 -7.38 -5.09 0.57
CA ILE A 87 -7.02 -4.25 -0.58
C ILE A 87 -7.51 -4.85 -1.90
N ALA A 88 -7.56 -6.18 -2.02
CA ALA A 88 -8.11 -6.85 -3.19
C ALA A 88 -9.62 -6.58 -3.34
N ASN A 89 -10.39 -6.72 -2.26
CA ASN A 89 -11.80 -6.36 -2.26
C ASN A 89 -12.02 -4.85 -2.52
N PHE A 90 -11.22 -4.00 -1.88
CA PHE A 90 -11.31 -2.54 -2.08
C PHE A 90 -11.01 -2.14 -3.52
N ARG A 91 -10.10 -2.83 -4.21
CA ARG A 91 -9.83 -2.61 -5.63
C ARG A 91 -11.05 -2.90 -6.49
N GLU A 92 -11.78 -3.99 -6.24
CA GLU A 92 -13.02 -4.29 -6.96
C GLU A 92 -14.11 -3.26 -6.65
N TYR A 93 -14.17 -2.78 -5.41
CA TYR A 93 -15.06 -1.68 -5.03
C TYR A 93 -14.75 -0.39 -5.80
N LEU A 94 -13.47 -0.01 -5.97
CA LEU A 94 -13.08 1.14 -6.79
C LEU A 94 -13.54 0.99 -8.24
N LEU A 95 -13.39 -0.21 -8.83
CA LEU A 95 -13.88 -0.47 -10.19
C LEU A 95 -15.40 -0.34 -10.29
N ALA A 96 -16.14 -0.86 -9.31
CA ALA A 96 -17.60 -0.73 -9.27
C ALA A 96 -18.06 0.73 -9.17
N ASN A 97 -17.22 1.63 -8.65
CA ASN A 97 -17.46 3.07 -8.59
C ASN A 97 -16.90 3.83 -9.80
N GLY A 98 -16.46 3.15 -10.86
CA GLY A 98 -15.95 3.79 -12.09
C GLY A 98 -14.50 4.26 -12.01
N ILE A 99 -13.75 3.92 -10.97
CA ILE A 99 -12.34 4.29 -10.81
C ILE A 99 -11.47 3.20 -11.41
N GLY A 100 -10.73 3.52 -12.47
CA GLY A 100 -9.83 2.59 -13.20
C GLY A 100 -8.59 2.16 -12.40
N ALA A 101 -8.78 1.35 -11.36
CA ALA A 101 -7.70 0.85 -10.51
C ALA A 101 -6.91 -0.30 -11.16
N ALA A 102 -5.58 -0.25 -11.03
CA ALA A 102 -4.72 -1.28 -11.58
C ALA A 102 -4.96 -2.66 -10.94
N PRO A 103 -4.82 -3.75 -11.71
CA PRO A 103 -4.86 -5.09 -11.14
C PRO A 103 -3.64 -5.33 -10.25
N ILE A 104 -3.84 -6.07 -9.14
CA ILE A 104 -2.76 -6.44 -8.22
C ILE A 104 -2.28 -7.86 -8.48
N TRP A 105 -3.21 -8.81 -8.61
CA TRP A 105 -2.97 -10.24 -8.84
C TRP A 105 -4.04 -10.82 -9.79
N PRO A 106 -3.89 -12.08 -10.24
CA PRO A 106 -4.98 -12.82 -10.86
C PRO A 106 -6.22 -12.90 -9.96
N LYS A 107 -7.42 -12.86 -10.56
CA LYS A 107 -8.69 -12.98 -9.84
C LYS A 107 -8.81 -14.27 -9.02
N TYR A 108 -8.07 -15.32 -9.41
CA TYR A 108 -7.93 -16.55 -8.63
C TYR A 108 -7.52 -16.29 -7.17
N CYS A 109 -6.59 -15.36 -6.92
CA CYS A 109 -6.08 -15.03 -5.58
C CYS A 109 -7.11 -14.31 -4.69
N LEU A 110 -8.11 -13.68 -5.30
CA LEU A 110 -9.24 -13.08 -4.58
C LEU A 110 -10.26 -14.16 -4.19
N GLN A 111 -10.46 -15.17 -5.05
CA GLN A 111 -11.39 -16.26 -4.81
C GLN A 111 -10.83 -17.35 -3.86
N HIS A 112 -9.50 -17.45 -3.79
CA HIS A 112 -8.80 -18.43 -2.94
C HIS A 112 -7.84 -17.67 -2.01
N PRO A 113 -8.32 -17.20 -0.84
CA PRO A 113 -7.51 -16.46 0.10
C PRO A 113 -6.21 -17.20 0.44
N HIS A 114 -5.10 -16.46 0.46
CA HIS A 114 -3.74 -16.96 0.79
C HIS A 114 -3.14 -17.98 -0.20
N ALA A 115 -3.84 -18.37 -1.27
CA ALA A 115 -3.31 -19.29 -2.28
C ALA A 115 -2.15 -18.71 -3.11
N CYS A 116 -1.99 -17.38 -3.10
CA CYS A 116 -0.96 -16.66 -3.85
C CYS A 116 0.11 -16.02 -2.94
N ASP A 117 0.12 -16.38 -1.65
CA ASP A 117 1.13 -15.91 -0.73
C ASP A 117 2.47 -16.59 -1.05
N LEU A 118 3.58 -15.86 -0.95
CA LEU A 118 4.92 -16.43 -1.14
C LEU A 118 5.29 -17.40 -0.01
N TYR A 119 4.84 -17.10 1.21
CA TYR A 119 5.06 -17.89 2.40
C TYR A 119 3.73 -18.36 2.96
N TYR A 120 3.58 -19.66 3.19
CA TYR A 120 2.40 -20.21 3.88
C TYR A 120 2.31 -19.74 5.34
N ASN A 121 3.46 -19.47 5.96
CA ASN A 121 3.50 -18.90 7.30
C ASN A 121 2.98 -17.46 7.28
N GLN A 122 1.81 -17.26 7.87
CA GLN A 122 1.11 -15.96 7.92
C GLN A 122 1.81 -14.93 8.81
N THR A 123 2.76 -15.34 9.66
CA THR A 123 3.57 -14.43 10.47
C THR A 123 4.92 -14.08 9.84
N ALA A 124 5.18 -14.48 8.59
CA ALA A 124 6.48 -14.25 7.93
C ALA A 124 6.87 -12.76 7.78
N ILE A 125 5.91 -11.84 7.90
CA ILE A 125 6.11 -10.38 7.75
C ILE A 125 5.98 -9.65 9.11
N ALA A 126 5.57 -10.36 10.17
CA ALA A 126 5.20 -9.82 11.48
C ALA A 126 6.31 -8.99 12.15
#